data_AF-A0A9D5V4V5-F1
#
_entry.id   AF-A0A9D5V4V5-F1
#
_cell.length_a   1.000
_cell.length_b   1.000
_cell.length_c   1.000
_cell.angle_alpha   90.00
_cell.angle_beta   90.00
_cell.angle_gamma   90.00
#
_symmetry.space_group_name_H-M   'P 1'
#
loop_
_entity.id
_entity.type
_entity.pdbx_description
1 polymer ?
#
loop_
_entity_poly.entity_id
_entity_poly.type
_entity_poly.pdbx_seq_one_letter_code
_entity_poly.pdbx_strand_id
1 'polypeptide(L)'
;MPIEPNQIKIMKSQVISDTSSNGGRMSEVEVASGVKNNLWPDVPGSERTNGSTKFRKVFVKVASPDNLKLIDARIFVETPTPGGDRVVLFTTANGQTDTQADVASLVTLFYGSGQLNADVNAGATTVTVIVEDQTDWMFNPNQLIRISNKTSVDDPSGTEEFLRIKNDASGVNWNGNLATLTLADGTTLANAYQTTNTRVASVIEAGELWARTDNWALSSPAGTVAGWNGSGTIPDTLTGSRMVDAIAGIEQTWTITFTNATTFACVGDTVGSVGGGTTTAEFAPTHATWSRPYFTFPASLWGGTWAAGNVLTFRTHPAAFPVWEKRITPPNTGSLSGNKVIIGISAESE
;
A
#
# COMPACT_ATOMS: atom_id res chain seq x y z
N MET A 1 9.12 -20.78 2.13
CA MET A 1 9.65 -20.35 0.81
C MET A 1 9.71 -18.84 0.84
N PRO A 2 10.62 -18.17 0.11
CA PRO A 2 10.63 -16.71 0.08
C PRO A 2 9.50 -16.17 -0.83
N ILE A 3 8.99 -14.98 -0.51
CA ILE A 3 8.19 -14.19 -1.46
C ILE A 3 9.07 -13.79 -2.65
N GLU A 4 8.64 -14.11 -3.86
CA GLU A 4 9.37 -13.75 -5.09
C GLU A 4 9.03 -12.33 -5.56
N PRO A 5 9.94 -11.61 -6.24
CA PRO A 5 9.65 -10.27 -6.78
C PRO A 5 8.41 -10.20 -7.68
N ASN A 6 8.11 -11.26 -8.45
CA ASN A 6 6.93 -11.36 -9.32
C ASN A 6 5.60 -11.50 -8.54
N GLN A 7 5.66 -11.78 -7.22
CA GLN A 7 4.51 -11.85 -6.32
C GLN A 7 4.18 -10.49 -5.73
N ILE A 8 5.05 -9.49 -5.86
CA ILE A 8 4.77 -8.11 -5.47
C ILE A 8 4.21 -7.37 -6.68
N LYS A 9 2.93 -6.99 -6.60
CA LYS A 9 2.18 -6.42 -7.72
C LYS A 9 1.64 -5.05 -7.39
N ILE A 10 1.63 -4.17 -8.39
CA ILE A 10 0.86 -2.91 -8.31
C ILE A 10 -0.51 -3.16 -8.94
N MET A 11 -1.58 -3.00 -8.17
CA MET A 11 -2.96 -3.19 -8.62
C MET A 11 -3.66 -1.83 -8.75
N LYS A 12 -4.54 -1.69 -9.74
CA LYS A 12 -5.37 -0.48 -9.92
C LYS A 12 -6.45 -0.41 -8.85
N SER A 13 -6.86 0.81 -8.49
CA SER A 13 -8.14 1.00 -7.81
C SER A 13 -9.33 0.68 -8.70
N GLN A 14 -10.49 0.50 -8.07
CA GLN A 14 -11.77 0.20 -8.71
C GLN A 14 -12.13 1.24 -9.78
N VAL A 15 -11.89 2.52 -9.49
CA VAL A 15 -12.12 3.62 -10.42
C VAL A 15 -10.81 4.32 -10.70
N ILE A 16 -10.47 4.47 -11.98
CA ILE A 16 -9.35 5.28 -12.46
C ILE A 16 -9.94 6.40 -13.31
N SER A 17 -9.94 7.62 -12.79
CA SER A 17 -10.48 8.80 -13.48
C SER A 17 -9.80 10.09 -13.01
N ASP A 18 -10.16 11.21 -13.62
CA ASP A 18 -9.74 12.56 -13.19
C ASP A 18 -10.86 13.29 -12.41
N THR A 19 -11.80 12.53 -11.84
CA THR A 19 -12.98 13.04 -11.11
C THR A 19 -12.90 12.72 -9.62
N SER A 20 -13.80 13.28 -8.82
CA SER A 20 -13.88 13.00 -7.36
C SER A 20 -14.10 11.52 -7.02
N SER A 21 -14.67 10.73 -7.93
CA SER A 21 -14.91 9.30 -7.76
C SER A 21 -13.69 8.41 -8.01
N ASN A 22 -12.57 8.96 -8.48
CA ASN A 22 -11.31 8.24 -8.66
C ASN A 22 -10.88 7.56 -7.34
N GLY A 23 -10.26 6.39 -7.40
CA GLY A 23 -9.91 5.61 -6.21
C GLY A 23 -10.91 4.48 -5.92
N GLY A 24 -11.25 4.28 -4.64
CA GLY A 24 -12.05 3.15 -4.17
C GLY A 24 -11.20 1.91 -3.84
N ARG A 25 -11.86 0.76 -3.69
CA ARG A 25 -11.24 -0.54 -3.34
C ARG A 25 -10.22 -1.00 -4.39
N MET A 26 -9.32 -1.89 -4.00
CA MET A 26 -8.42 -2.57 -4.94
C MET A 26 -9.22 -3.35 -5.99
N SER A 27 -8.84 -3.22 -7.26
CA SER A 27 -9.38 -4.02 -8.35
C SER A 27 -8.51 -5.26 -8.62
N GLU A 28 -8.96 -6.11 -9.53
CA GLU A 28 -8.25 -7.30 -9.98
C GLU A 28 -7.26 -7.00 -11.13
N VAL A 29 -7.18 -5.73 -11.55
CA VAL A 29 -6.40 -5.30 -12.72
C VAL A 29 -5.02 -4.83 -12.28
N GLU A 30 -3.99 -5.52 -12.76
CA GLU A 30 -2.59 -5.16 -12.52
C GLU A 30 -2.17 -3.93 -13.34
N VAL A 31 -1.36 -3.05 -12.72
CA VAL A 31 -0.56 -2.04 -13.41
C VAL A 31 0.75 -2.70 -13.86
N ALA A 32 0.71 -3.35 -15.02
CA ALA A 32 1.91 -3.92 -15.64
C ALA A 32 3.01 -2.86 -15.82
N SER A 33 4.21 -3.19 -15.34
CA SER A 33 5.38 -2.30 -15.40
C SER A 33 5.85 -2.06 -16.84
N GLY A 34 6.34 -0.85 -17.11
CA GLY A 34 6.87 -0.46 -18.42
C GLY A 34 5.83 -0.28 -19.52
N VAL A 35 4.54 -0.50 -19.24
CA VAL A 35 3.46 -0.33 -20.23
C VAL A 35 2.96 1.10 -20.22
N LYS A 36 3.18 1.81 -21.34
CA LYS A 36 2.72 3.18 -21.54
C LYS A 36 1.20 3.28 -21.38
N ASN A 37 0.73 4.36 -20.76
CA ASN A 37 -0.69 4.69 -20.61
C ASN A 37 -1.51 3.67 -19.80
N ASN A 38 -0.87 2.74 -19.09
CA ASN A 38 -1.60 1.73 -18.32
C ASN A 38 -2.18 2.29 -17.01
N LEU A 39 -1.58 3.33 -16.43
CA LEU A 39 -2.09 4.03 -15.24
C LEU A 39 -2.28 5.53 -15.50
N TRP A 40 -1.23 6.16 -16.02
CA TRP A 40 -1.21 7.58 -16.32
C TRP A 40 -1.45 7.83 -17.81
N PRO A 41 -2.48 8.59 -18.19
CA PRO A 41 -2.64 8.99 -19.58
C PRO A 41 -1.52 9.96 -19.99
N ASP A 42 -1.29 10.03 -21.30
CA ASP A 42 -0.48 11.07 -21.93
C ASP A 42 -0.96 12.45 -21.46
N VAL A 43 -0.02 13.37 -21.21
CA VAL A 43 -0.33 14.75 -20.81
C VAL A 43 -0.65 15.54 -22.08
N PRO A 44 -1.90 16.00 -22.30
CA PRO A 44 -2.26 16.77 -23.49
C PRO A 44 -1.51 18.10 -23.56
N GLY A 45 -1.39 18.67 -24.78
CA GLY A 45 -0.73 19.96 -24.97
C GLY A 45 -1.35 21.09 -24.15
N SER A 46 -2.68 21.11 -24.02
CA SER A 46 -3.39 22.10 -23.19
C SER A 46 -3.05 22.00 -21.71
N GLU A 47 -2.92 20.80 -21.16
CA GLU A 47 -2.50 20.59 -19.77
C GLU A 47 -1.04 20.98 -19.56
N ARG A 48 -0.16 20.74 -20.53
CA ARG A 48 1.22 21.21 -20.45
C ARG A 48 1.32 22.73 -20.50
N THR A 49 0.49 23.40 -21.29
CA THR A 49 0.47 24.88 -21.34
C THR A 49 -0.07 25.48 -20.06
N ASN A 50 -1.20 24.98 -19.55
CA ASN A 50 -1.93 25.60 -18.44
C ASN A 50 -1.54 25.04 -17.06
N GLY A 51 -0.85 23.90 -17.03
CA GLY A 51 -0.65 23.08 -15.84
C GLY A 51 -1.85 22.17 -15.56
N SER A 52 -1.58 21.06 -14.86
CA SER A 52 -2.61 20.14 -14.37
C SER A 52 -2.15 19.42 -13.11
N THR A 53 -3.10 18.99 -12.28
CA THR A 53 -2.84 18.07 -11.16
C THR A 53 -3.82 16.91 -11.27
N LYS A 54 -3.30 15.69 -11.18
CA LYS A 54 -4.08 14.46 -11.29
C LYS A 54 -3.66 13.48 -10.20
N PHE A 55 -4.57 12.58 -9.85
CA PHE A 55 -4.38 11.61 -8.78
C PHE A 55 -4.60 10.20 -9.31
N ARG A 56 -3.85 9.22 -8.82
CA ARG A 56 -4.11 7.80 -9.08
C ARG A 56 -3.95 7.04 -7.79
N LYS A 57 -4.91 6.16 -7.49
CA LYS A 57 -4.79 5.22 -6.38
C LYS A 57 -4.35 3.88 -6.93
N VAL A 58 -3.35 3.31 -6.29
CA VAL A 58 -2.83 1.98 -6.58
C VAL A 58 -2.65 1.21 -5.28
N PHE A 59 -2.41 -0.09 -5.39
CA PHE A 59 -2.23 -0.96 -4.26
C PHE A 59 -1.00 -1.82 -4.46
N VAL A 60 -0.08 -1.79 -3.49
CA VAL A 60 1.04 -2.72 -3.43
C VAL A 60 0.53 -4.03 -2.83
N LYS A 61 0.29 -5.04 -3.67
CA LYS A 61 -0.26 -6.35 -3.31
C LYS A 61 0.83 -7.40 -3.20
N VAL A 62 0.76 -8.21 -2.15
CA VAL A 62 1.55 -9.43 -1.95
C VAL A 62 0.71 -10.62 -2.39
N ALA A 63 0.98 -11.14 -3.58
CA ALA A 63 0.29 -12.27 -4.19
C ALA A 63 1.02 -13.60 -3.91
N SER A 64 1.30 -13.89 -2.64
CA SER A 64 1.97 -15.13 -2.24
C SER A 64 1.01 -16.34 -2.32
N PRO A 65 1.35 -17.41 -3.05
CA PRO A 65 0.51 -18.61 -3.12
C PRO A 65 0.43 -19.39 -1.80
N ASP A 66 1.44 -19.19 -0.93
CA ASP A 66 1.57 -19.81 0.39
C ASP A 66 1.01 -18.91 1.52
N ASN A 67 0.38 -17.79 1.17
CA ASN A 67 -0.13 -16.80 2.13
C ASN A 67 0.94 -16.23 3.08
N LEU A 68 2.17 -16.09 2.57
CA LEU A 68 3.27 -15.49 3.34
C LEU A 68 3.03 -14.01 3.57
N LYS A 69 3.51 -13.53 4.71
CA LYS A 69 3.57 -12.12 5.07
C LYS A 69 4.84 -11.47 4.53
N LEU A 70 4.67 -10.26 4.02
CA LEU A 70 5.78 -9.35 3.75
C LEU A 70 6.00 -8.50 5.01
N ILE A 71 7.24 -8.40 5.47
CA ILE A 71 7.62 -7.66 6.68
C ILE A 71 8.51 -6.46 6.32
N ASP A 72 8.49 -5.44 7.18
CA ASP A 72 9.25 -4.20 7.00
C ASP A 72 9.09 -3.56 5.61
N ALA A 73 7.87 -3.62 5.06
CA ALA A 73 7.58 -3.07 3.75
C ALA A 73 7.72 -1.54 3.75
N ARG A 74 8.55 -1.06 2.83
CA ARG A 74 8.90 0.35 2.61
C ARG A 74 8.63 0.71 1.17
N ILE A 75 7.89 1.79 0.94
CA ILE A 75 7.49 2.25 -0.39
C ILE A 75 8.01 3.68 -0.61
N PHE A 76 8.64 3.95 -1.74
CA PHE A 76 9.25 5.25 -2.03
C PHE A 76 9.27 5.55 -3.52
N VAL A 77 9.41 6.82 -3.88
CA VAL A 77 9.75 7.22 -5.26
C VAL A 77 11.24 6.99 -5.45
N GLU A 78 11.63 6.13 -6.37
CA GLU A 78 13.05 5.84 -6.64
C GLU A 78 13.71 7.00 -7.37
N THR A 79 13.07 7.50 -8.43
CA THR A 79 13.61 8.57 -9.27
C THR A 79 12.51 9.57 -9.60
N PRO A 80 12.78 10.88 -9.49
CA PRO A 80 11.89 11.91 -10.04
C PRO A 80 11.65 11.71 -11.54
N THR A 81 10.53 12.24 -12.01
CA THR A 81 10.14 12.17 -13.43
C THR A 81 11.08 13.01 -14.29
N PRO A 82 11.60 12.51 -15.43
CA PRO A 82 12.46 13.30 -16.31
C PRO A 82 11.70 14.39 -17.10
N GLY A 83 10.37 14.36 -17.11
CA GLY A 83 9.50 15.19 -17.96
C GLY A 83 9.21 16.60 -17.46
N GLY A 84 9.73 17.00 -16.29
CA GLY A 84 9.43 18.30 -15.66
C GLY A 84 8.01 18.40 -15.08
N ASP A 85 7.17 17.38 -15.29
CA ASP A 85 6.14 17.00 -14.33
C ASP A 85 6.79 16.40 -13.08
N ARG A 86 6.01 16.24 -12.02
CA ARG A 86 6.45 15.75 -10.72
C ARG A 86 5.46 14.74 -10.19
N VAL A 87 5.92 13.71 -9.50
CA VAL A 87 5.06 12.72 -8.84
C VAL A 87 5.46 12.59 -7.37
N VAL A 88 4.48 12.75 -6.49
CA VAL A 88 4.60 12.45 -5.06
C VAL A 88 3.58 11.41 -4.65
N LEU A 89 3.93 10.60 -3.65
CA LEU A 89 3.06 9.62 -3.04
C LEU A 89 2.40 10.21 -1.80
N PHE A 90 1.25 9.67 -1.41
CA PHE A 90 0.65 9.89 -0.11
C PHE A 90 -0.25 8.72 0.28
N THR A 91 -0.64 8.68 1.54
CA THR A 91 -1.59 7.71 2.09
C THR A 91 -2.75 8.46 2.72
N THR A 92 -3.87 7.77 2.93
CA THR A 92 -5.05 8.32 3.59
C THR A 92 -5.44 7.46 4.79
N ALA A 93 -6.12 8.05 5.77
CA ALA A 93 -6.55 7.33 6.98
C ALA A 93 -7.55 6.19 6.69
N ASN A 94 -8.37 6.34 5.64
CA ASN A 94 -9.39 5.36 5.26
C ASN A 94 -8.81 4.20 4.42
N GLY A 95 -7.59 4.35 3.88
CA GLY A 95 -6.79 3.30 3.26
C GLY A 95 -7.43 2.64 2.04
N GLN A 96 -8.26 1.61 2.27
CA GLN A 96 -8.73 0.72 1.20
C GLN A 96 -9.82 1.36 0.34
N THR A 97 -10.75 2.11 0.93
CA THR A 97 -12.02 2.46 0.26
C THR A 97 -12.16 3.91 -0.18
N ASP A 98 -11.25 4.79 0.25
CA ASP A 98 -11.30 6.22 -0.05
C ASP A 98 -11.13 6.54 -1.53
N THR A 99 -11.69 7.69 -1.89
CA THR A 99 -11.73 8.26 -3.23
C THR A 99 -11.05 9.63 -3.25
N GLN A 100 -10.88 10.19 -4.44
CA GLN A 100 -10.26 11.50 -4.62
C GLN A 100 -11.05 12.62 -3.91
N ALA A 101 -12.36 12.44 -3.67
CA ALA A 101 -13.16 13.34 -2.86
C ALA A 101 -12.63 13.50 -1.43
N ASP A 102 -11.98 12.47 -0.89
CA ASP A 102 -11.50 12.41 0.49
C ASP A 102 -10.08 12.97 0.64
N VAL A 103 -9.35 13.16 -0.46
CA VAL A 103 -7.92 13.54 -0.45
C VAL A 103 -7.70 14.85 0.30
N ALA A 104 -8.54 15.85 0.09
CA ALA A 104 -8.35 17.17 0.72
C ALA A 104 -8.46 17.13 2.25
N SER A 105 -9.21 16.19 2.83
CA SER A 105 -9.40 16.07 4.27
C SER A 105 -8.52 15.01 4.93
N LEU A 106 -8.00 14.05 4.17
CA LEU A 106 -7.30 12.88 4.72
C LEU A 106 -5.78 12.86 4.50
N VAL A 107 -5.23 13.74 3.66
CA VAL A 107 -3.77 13.76 3.40
C VAL A 107 -3.04 14.57 4.45
N THR A 108 -2.10 13.93 5.13
CA THR A 108 -1.28 14.53 6.17
C THR A 108 0.18 14.70 5.77
N LEU A 109 0.69 13.84 4.89
CA LEU A 109 2.09 13.82 4.46
C LEU A 109 2.19 13.42 2.99
N PHE A 110 3.15 14.05 2.31
CA PHE A 110 3.61 13.63 0.99
C PHE A 110 4.97 12.94 1.10
N TYR A 111 5.24 12.07 0.13
CA TYR A 111 6.47 11.32 -0.01
C TYR A 111 6.99 11.44 -1.43
N GLY A 112 8.29 11.60 -1.60
CA GLY A 112 8.87 11.92 -2.89
C GLY A 112 10.37 11.68 -2.88
N SER A 113 11.06 12.16 -3.90
CA SER A 113 12.51 12.02 -3.99
C SER A 113 13.17 13.28 -4.54
N GLY A 114 14.44 13.41 -4.21
CA GLY A 114 15.33 14.42 -4.73
C GLY A 114 16.74 13.87 -4.91
N GLN A 115 17.64 14.73 -5.38
CA GLN A 115 19.04 14.40 -5.60
C GLN A 115 19.89 14.95 -4.46
N LEU A 116 20.95 14.24 -4.11
CA LEU A 116 21.92 14.75 -3.16
C LEU A 116 22.57 16.04 -3.71
N ASN A 117 22.56 17.12 -2.93
CA ASN A 117 23.07 18.44 -3.34
C ASN A 117 24.60 18.56 -3.24
N ALA A 118 25.19 17.92 -2.24
CA ALA A 118 26.62 17.98 -1.96
C ALA A 118 27.10 16.62 -1.44
N ASP A 119 28.34 16.27 -1.75
CA ASP A 119 28.95 15.03 -1.27
C ASP A 119 28.91 14.98 0.27
N VAL A 120 28.57 13.81 0.81
CA VAL A 120 28.51 13.58 2.26
C VAL A 120 29.42 12.41 2.62
N ASN A 121 30.11 12.54 3.75
CA ASN A 121 30.98 11.50 4.27
C ASN A 121 30.21 10.62 5.27
N ALA A 122 30.72 9.41 5.49
CA ALA A 122 30.32 8.61 6.64
C ALA A 122 30.50 9.41 7.93
N GLY A 123 29.58 9.24 8.88
CA GLY A 123 29.51 10.02 10.12
C GLY A 123 28.73 11.34 9.99
N ALA A 124 28.29 11.75 8.80
CA ALA A 124 27.46 12.93 8.65
C ALA A 124 26.10 12.77 9.36
N THR A 125 25.67 13.84 10.05
CA THR A 125 24.37 13.93 10.73
C THR A 125 23.33 14.70 9.91
N THR A 126 23.72 15.25 8.77
CA THR A 126 22.86 16.06 7.90
C THR A 126 23.07 15.70 6.45
N VAL A 127 22.00 15.76 5.67
CA VAL A 127 22.02 15.57 4.22
C VAL A 127 21.26 16.71 3.56
N THR A 128 21.83 17.35 2.54
CA THR A 128 21.13 18.38 1.76
C THR A 128 20.67 17.79 0.43
N VAL A 129 19.38 17.94 0.14
CA VAL A 129 18.70 17.34 -1.02
C VAL A 129 18.12 18.45 -1.89
N ILE A 130 18.39 18.40 -3.20
CA ILE A 130 17.70 19.20 -4.21
C ILE A 130 16.43 18.47 -4.60
N VAL A 131 15.28 19.11 -4.43
CA VAL A 131 13.99 18.62 -4.94
C VAL A 131 13.57 19.40 -6.18
N GLU A 132 12.59 18.88 -6.92
CA GLU A 132 12.04 19.57 -8.09
C GLU A 132 11.28 20.85 -7.70
N ASP A 133 10.54 20.82 -6.58
CA ASP A 133 9.76 21.96 -6.07
C ASP A 133 9.50 21.81 -4.56
N GLN A 134 9.82 22.83 -3.77
CA GLN A 134 9.57 22.81 -2.32
C GLN A 134 8.08 22.71 -1.94
N THR A 135 7.17 23.13 -2.83
CA THR A 135 5.72 23.13 -2.57
C THR A 135 5.10 21.73 -2.55
N ASP A 136 5.88 20.71 -2.92
CA ASP A 136 5.47 19.33 -2.80
C ASP A 136 5.63 18.80 -1.36
N TRP A 137 6.39 19.51 -0.50
CA TRP A 137 6.62 19.22 0.93
C TRP A 137 6.86 17.73 1.25
N MET A 138 7.68 17.09 0.42
CA MET A 138 7.91 15.64 0.46
C MET A 138 8.80 15.17 1.62
N PHE A 139 9.49 16.08 2.31
CA PHE A 139 10.31 15.79 3.50
C PHE A 139 9.77 16.54 4.70
N ASN A 140 9.51 15.81 5.78
CA ASN A 140 8.96 16.29 7.03
C ASN A 140 9.70 15.64 8.22
N PRO A 141 9.70 16.29 9.39
CA PRO A 141 10.22 15.69 10.63
C PRO A 141 9.64 14.29 10.86
N ASN A 142 10.45 13.40 11.43
CA ASN A 142 10.09 12.01 11.74
C ASN A 142 9.80 11.10 10.53
N GLN A 143 9.91 11.55 9.28
CA GLN A 143 9.85 10.64 8.15
C GLN A 143 11.12 9.78 8.09
N LEU A 144 10.94 8.50 7.73
CA LEU A 144 12.05 7.67 7.30
C LEU A 144 12.48 8.15 5.91
N ILE A 145 13.79 8.26 5.69
CA ILE A 145 14.37 8.50 4.38
C ILE A 145 15.20 7.31 3.95
N ARG A 146 15.27 7.13 2.64
CA ARG A 146 16.20 6.26 1.95
C ARG A 146 17.23 7.13 1.25
N ILE A 147 18.51 6.88 1.48
CA ILE A 147 19.61 7.43 0.67
C ILE A 147 20.28 6.29 -0.07
N SER A 148 20.42 6.41 -1.39
CA SER A 148 20.94 5.31 -2.21
C SER A 148 21.68 5.80 -3.44
N ASN A 149 22.79 5.12 -3.76
CA ASN A 149 23.52 5.30 -5.02
C ASN A 149 23.39 4.11 -5.98
N LYS A 150 22.47 3.19 -5.69
CA LYS A 150 22.12 2.08 -6.58
C LYS A 150 21.60 2.61 -7.93
N THR A 151 21.82 1.86 -9.01
CA THR A 151 21.32 2.26 -10.35
C THR A 151 19.84 1.94 -10.55
N SER A 152 19.32 0.94 -9.83
CA SER A 152 17.91 0.60 -9.71
C SER A 152 17.62 0.07 -8.29
N VAL A 153 16.35 -0.11 -7.96
CA VAL A 153 15.92 -0.63 -6.64
C VAL A 153 16.56 -1.99 -6.33
N ASP A 154 16.63 -2.87 -7.35
CA ASP A 154 17.12 -4.24 -7.23
C ASP A 154 18.62 -4.40 -7.55
N ASP A 155 19.34 -3.30 -7.82
CA ASP A 155 20.76 -3.39 -8.13
C ASP A 155 21.53 -3.92 -6.90
N PRO A 156 22.21 -5.07 -7.01
CA PRO A 156 23.02 -5.60 -5.91
C PRO A 156 24.29 -4.76 -5.68
N SER A 157 24.65 -3.90 -6.63
CA SER A 157 25.79 -2.98 -6.54
C SER A 157 25.34 -1.62 -6.03
N GLY A 158 26.21 -0.97 -5.27
CA GLY A 158 25.91 0.29 -4.62
C GLY A 158 25.53 0.11 -3.16
N THR A 159 25.05 1.19 -2.57
CA THR A 159 24.87 1.36 -1.14
C THR A 159 23.53 2.03 -0.90
N GLU A 160 22.85 1.59 0.14
CA GLU A 160 21.53 2.04 0.52
C GLU A 160 21.43 2.07 2.03
N GLU A 161 20.88 3.15 2.57
CA GLU A 161 20.62 3.29 4.00
C GLU A 161 19.22 3.86 4.22
N PHE A 162 18.59 3.41 5.31
CA PHE A 162 17.32 3.93 5.78
C PHE A 162 17.54 4.62 7.13
N LEU A 163 17.32 5.93 7.18
CA LEU A 163 17.55 6.74 8.38
C LEU A 163 16.34 7.63 8.68
N ARG A 164 16.12 7.91 9.96
CA ARG A 164 15.01 8.76 10.42
C ARG A 164 15.43 10.22 10.41
N ILE A 165 14.60 11.11 9.90
CA ILE A 165 14.73 12.56 10.11
C ILE A 165 14.39 12.88 11.56
N LYS A 166 15.13 13.80 12.20
CA LYS A 166 14.84 14.26 13.57
C LYS A 166 13.38 14.68 13.73
N ASN A 167 12.76 14.27 14.84
CA ASN A 167 11.34 14.46 15.12
C ASN A 167 11.04 15.80 15.81
N ASP A 168 11.50 16.90 15.21
CA ASP A 168 11.14 18.25 15.60
C ASP A 168 11.31 19.23 14.43
N ALA A 169 11.02 20.52 14.67
CA ALA A 169 11.10 21.57 13.64
C ALA A 169 12.51 21.77 13.04
N SER A 170 13.57 21.25 13.67
CA SER A 170 14.94 21.30 13.15
C SER A 170 15.29 20.12 12.23
N GLY A 171 14.39 19.13 12.12
CA GLY A 171 14.57 17.97 11.25
C GLY A 171 14.64 18.31 9.77
N VAL A 172 13.92 19.35 9.33
CA VAL A 172 13.93 19.80 7.92
C VAL A 172 14.02 21.32 7.86
N ASN A 173 15.05 21.81 7.18
CA ASN A 173 15.22 23.24 6.90
C ASN A 173 15.22 23.48 5.38
N TRP A 174 14.24 24.25 4.91
CA TRP A 174 14.04 24.56 3.49
C TRP A 174 14.68 25.90 3.12
N ASN A 175 15.44 25.91 2.03
CA ASN A 175 15.93 27.12 1.38
C ASN A 175 15.64 27.04 -0.13
N GLY A 176 14.44 27.51 -0.51
CA GLY A 176 13.89 27.22 -1.83
C GLY A 176 13.80 25.71 -2.03
N ASN A 177 14.28 25.22 -3.17
CA ASN A 177 14.23 23.78 -3.51
C ASN A 177 15.32 22.93 -2.83
N LEU A 178 16.05 23.49 -1.86
CA LEU A 178 17.01 22.74 -1.05
C LEU A 178 16.40 22.37 0.30
N ALA A 179 16.28 21.08 0.57
CA ALA A 179 15.94 20.54 1.88
C ALA A 179 17.21 20.11 2.60
N THR A 180 17.56 20.74 3.72
CA THR A 180 18.57 20.22 4.63
C THR A 180 17.88 19.34 5.67
N LEU A 181 18.17 18.05 5.63
CA LEU A 181 17.60 17.03 6.49
C LEU A 181 18.58 16.75 7.63
N THR A 182 18.16 16.99 8.87
CA THR A 182 18.90 16.60 10.07
C THR A 182 18.46 15.21 10.49
N LEU A 183 19.41 14.27 10.57
CA LEU A 183 19.15 12.90 11.03
C LEU A 183 18.78 12.89 12.50
N ALA A 184 18.04 11.88 12.94
CA ALA A 184 17.64 11.72 14.34
C ALA A 184 18.86 11.68 15.28
N ASP A 185 18.68 12.14 16.51
CA ASP A 185 19.77 12.27 17.48
C ASP A 185 20.49 10.93 17.72
N GLY A 186 21.81 10.94 17.67
CA GLY A 186 22.63 9.73 17.82
C GLY A 186 22.75 8.87 16.54
N THR A 187 22.14 9.28 15.43
CA THR A 187 22.25 8.61 14.13
C THR A 187 23.17 9.38 13.19
N THR A 188 23.97 8.66 12.42
CA THR A 188 24.85 9.19 11.38
C THR A 188 24.82 8.29 10.16
N LEU A 189 25.14 8.82 8.98
CA LEU A 189 25.38 7.97 7.81
C LEU A 189 26.50 6.97 8.08
N ALA A 190 26.29 5.70 7.75
CA ALA A 190 27.31 4.68 7.81
C ALA A 190 28.28 4.79 6.62
N ASN A 191 27.80 5.25 5.47
CA ASN A 191 28.56 5.33 4.24
C ASN A 191 28.72 6.77 3.73
N ALA A 192 29.72 6.96 2.86
CA ALA A 192 29.87 8.19 2.11
C ALA A 192 29.04 8.11 0.81
N TYR A 193 28.46 9.24 0.40
CA TYR A 193 27.70 9.37 -0.83
C TYR A 193 28.19 10.57 -1.63
N GLN A 194 28.43 10.34 -2.91
CA GLN A 194 28.71 11.40 -3.87
C GLN A 194 27.40 11.90 -4.50
N THR A 195 27.35 13.17 -4.88
CA THR A 195 26.22 13.76 -5.62
C THR A 195 25.90 12.98 -6.89
N THR A 196 26.94 12.47 -7.56
CA THR A 196 26.78 11.60 -8.71
C THR A 196 26.07 10.33 -8.28
N ASN A 197 24.95 10.10 -8.93
CA ASN A 197 24.15 8.92 -8.74
C ASN A 197 23.49 8.72 -7.37
N THR A 198 23.38 9.73 -6.50
CA THR A 198 22.70 9.56 -5.20
C THR A 198 21.31 10.17 -5.17
N ARG A 199 20.31 9.37 -4.80
CA ARG A 199 18.93 9.81 -4.55
C ARG A 199 18.66 9.80 -3.06
N VAL A 200 17.82 10.73 -2.63
CA VAL A 200 17.23 10.69 -1.29
C VAL A 200 15.72 10.71 -1.46
N ALA A 201 15.04 9.74 -0.88
CA ALA A 201 13.58 9.61 -0.94
C ALA A 201 12.99 9.54 0.45
N SER A 202 11.86 10.19 0.68
CA SER A 202 11.05 9.92 1.87
C SER A 202 10.25 8.64 1.67
N VAL A 203 10.11 7.88 2.75
CA VAL A 203 9.65 6.49 2.71
C VAL A 203 8.33 6.35 3.45
N ILE A 204 7.36 5.73 2.79
CA ILE A 204 6.14 5.21 3.41
C ILE A 204 6.50 3.90 4.09
N GLU A 205 6.25 3.82 5.39
CA GLU A 205 6.41 2.60 6.19
C GLU A 205 5.11 1.82 6.21
N ALA A 206 4.96 0.90 5.25
CA ALA A 206 3.80 0.04 5.13
C ALA A 206 3.79 -1.10 6.17
N GLY A 207 4.95 -1.37 6.79
CA GLY A 207 5.08 -2.34 7.87
C GLY A 207 4.82 -3.77 7.40
N GLU A 208 3.92 -4.47 8.07
CA GLU A 208 3.57 -5.84 7.72
C GLU A 208 2.39 -5.90 6.74
N LEU A 209 2.57 -6.60 5.61
CA LEU A 209 1.52 -6.79 4.60
C LEU A 209 1.16 -8.27 4.46
N TRP A 210 -0.09 -8.57 4.77
CA TRP A 210 -0.65 -9.91 4.70
C TRP A 210 -2.19 -9.82 4.73
N ALA A 211 -2.84 -10.87 4.24
CA ALA A 211 -4.29 -10.95 4.20
C ALA A 211 -4.82 -11.37 5.57
N ARG A 212 -5.80 -10.63 6.09
CA ARG A 212 -6.24 -10.74 7.48
C ARG A 212 -7.73 -10.51 7.63
N THR A 213 -8.23 -10.78 8.83
CA THR A 213 -9.60 -10.48 9.20
C THR A 213 -9.69 -9.58 10.44
N ASP A 214 -10.74 -8.78 10.52
CA ASP A 214 -11.10 -8.04 11.72
C ASP A 214 -12.61 -7.78 11.80
N ASN A 215 -13.01 -6.93 12.75
CA ASN A 215 -14.38 -6.48 12.94
C ASN A 215 -15.40 -7.63 13.00
N TRP A 216 -15.02 -8.68 13.70
CA TRP A 216 -15.86 -9.83 13.90
C TRP A 216 -17.03 -9.43 14.84
N ALA A 217 -18.29 -9.67 14.45
CA ALA A 217 -19.47 -9.50 15.31
C ALA A 217 -20.36 -10.77 15.25
N LEU A 218 -20.78 -11.28 16.41
CA LEU A 218 -21.58 -12.50 16.54
C LEU A 218 -22.92 -12.19 17.22
N SER A 219 -24.00 -12.54 16.54
CA SER A 219 -25.37 -12.51 17.07
C SER A 219 -25.88 -13.95 17.15
N SER A 220 -25.57 -14.62 18.26
CA SER A 220 -26.10 -15.94 18.61
C SER A 220 -26.12 -16.09 20.14
N PRO A 221 -27.21 -16.62 20.74
CA PRO A 221 -27.24 -16.90 22.17
C PRO A 221 -26.34 -18.07 22.63
N ALA A 222 -26.06 -19.03 21.73
CA ALA A 222 -25.41 -20.29 22.09
C ALA A 222 -24.38 -20.81 21.07
N GLY A 223 -24.31 -20.21 19.88
CA GLY A 223 -23.27 -20.50 18.89
C GLY A 223 -21.95 -19.89 19.31
N THR A 224 -20.85 -20.59 19.08
CA THR A 224 -19.50 -20.10 19.41
C THR A 224 -18.59 -20.19 18.18
N VAL A 225 -17.69 -19.23 18.04
CA VAL A 225 -16.68 -19.20 16.98
C VAL A 225 -15.31 -19.49 17.60
N ALA A 226 -14.56 -20.45 17.07
CA ALA A 226 -13.24 -20.80 17.60
C ALA A 226 -12.26 -19.63 17.47
N GLY A 227 -11.45 -19.40 18.50
CA GLY A 227 -10.52 -18.28 18.57
C GLY A 227 -11.17 -16.93 18.93
N TRP A 228 -12.51 -16.88 19.03
CA TRP A 228 -13.23 -15.68 19.44
C TRP A 228 -13.11 -15.42 20.93
N ASN A 229 -12.65 -14.22 21.29
CA ASN A 229 -12.44 -13.78 22.68
C ASN A 229 -13.46 -12.74 23.19
N GLY A 230 -14.45 -12.35 22.37
CA GLY A 230 -15.42 -11.31 22.71
C GLY A 230 -15.08 -9.91 22.20
N SER A 231 -13.89 -9.70 21.60
CA SER A 231 -13.35 -8.35 21.33
C SER A 231 -13.24 -7.98 19.84
N GLY A 232 -14.01 -8.62 18.96
CA GLY A 232 -14.07 -8.27 17.54
C GLY A 232 -12.88 -8.71 16.68
N THR A 233 -12.00 -9.54 17.24
CA THR A 233 -10.86 -10.14 16.55
C THR A 233 -10.77 -11.62 16.88
N ILE A 234 -10.30 -12.41 15.92
CA ILE A 234 -9.86 -13.79 16.13
C ILE A 234 -8.46 -13.94 15.51
N PRO A 235 -7.67 -14.95 15.91
CA PRO A 235 -6.39 -15.22 15.26
C PRO A 235 -6.59 -15.50 13.77
N ASP A 236 -5.79 -14.88 12.92
CA ASP A 236 -5.91 -15.03 11.47
C ASP A 236 -5.51 -16.40 10.95
N THR A 237 -4.84 -17.16 11.80
CA THR A 237 -4.49 -18.55 11.56
C THR A 237 -5.36 -19.41 12.45
N LEU A 238 -6.15 -20.29 11.82
CA LEU A 238 -6.86 -21.36 12.49
C LEU A 238 -6.36 -22.68 11.92
N THR A 239 -6.10 -23.68 12.75
CA THR A 239 -5.54 -24.98 12.32
C THR A 239 -4.17 -24.91 11.59
N GLY A 240 -3.41 -23.83 11.81
CA GLY A 240 -2.07 -23.67 11.23
C GLY A 240 -2.02 -23.07 9.82
N SER A 241 -3.16 -22.69 9.24
CA SER A 241 -3.22 -21.98 7.96
C SER A 241 -3.94 -20.64 8.10
N ARG A 242 -3.48 -19.62 7.37
CA ARG A 242 -4.15 -18.32 7.32
C ARG A 242 -5.53 -18.47 6.69
N MET A 243 -6.53 -17.84 7.30
CA MET A 243 -7.92 -17.94 6.84
C MET A 243 -8.15 -17.19 5.53
N VAL A 244 -7.49 -16.06 5.30
CA VAL A 244 -7.69 -15.26 4.08
C VAL A 244 -6.59 -15.56 3.07
N ASP A 245 -6.97 -15.78 1.82
CA ASP A 245 -6.02 -16.03 0.75
C ASP A 245 -5.31 -14.72 0.34
N ALA A 246 -3.99 -14.72 0.21
CA ALA A 246 -3.24 -13.51 -0.13
C ALA A 246 -3.49 -13.06 -1.59
N ILE A 247 -3.84 -14.00 -2.48
CA ILE A 247 -4.12 -13.73 -3.89
C ILE A 247 -5.59 -13.33 -4.07
N ALA A 248 -6.52 -14.12 -3.55
CA ALA A 248 -7.96 -13.96 -3.78
C ALA A 248 -8.71 -13.21 -2.67
N GLY A 249 -8.10 -12.96 -1.51
CA GLY A 249 -8.65 -12.12 -0.47
C GLY A 249 -8.86 -10.69 -0.98
N ILE A 250 -10.05 -10.14 -0.69
CA ILE A 250 -10.44 -8.78 -1.06
C ILE A 250 -10.91 -8.01 0.17
N GLU A 251 -10.95 -6.69 0.04
CA GLU A 251 -11.57 -5.82 1.02
C GLU A 251 -13.08 -6.07 1.00
N GLN A 252 -13.63 -6.70 2.05
CA GLN A 252 -15.04 -7.08 2.07
C GLN A 252 -15.59 -7.23 3.48
N THR A 253 -16.81 -6.76 3.68
CA THR A 253 -17.60 -7.13 4.86
C THR A 253 -18.46 -8.34 4.52
N TRP A 254 -18.29 -9.43 5.25
CA TRP A 254 -19.01 -10.68 5.06
C TRP A 254 -20.09 -10.83 6.12
N THR A 255 -21.24 -11.36 5.71
CA THR A 255 -22.36 -11.73 6.58
C THR A 255 -22.70 -13.19 6.34
N ILE A 256 -22.53 -14.01 7.36
CA ILE A 256 -22.98 -15.39 7.41
C ILE A 256 -24.27 -15.45 8.22
N THR A 257 -25.34 -15.95 7.60
CA THR A 257 -26.65 -16.12 8.25
C THR A 257 -27.02 -17.59 8.26
N PHE A 258 -27.22 -18.14 9.45
CA PHE A 258 -27.68 -19.52 9.62
C PHE A 258 -29.12 -19.66 9.13
N THR A 259 -29.37 -20.68 8.33
CA THR A 259 -30.71 -21.04 7.83
C THR A 259 -31.36 -22.15 8.65
N ASN A 260 -30.56 -22.92 9.39
CA ASN A 260 -30.98 -23.84 10.44
C ASN A 260 -29.81 -24.07 11.43
N ALA A 261 -29.87 -25.13 12.24
CA ALA A 261 -28.85 -25.42 13.24
C ALA A 261 -27.47 -25.84 12.68
N THR A 262 -27.40 -26.20 11.39
CA THR A 262 -26.19 -26.75 10.76
C THR A 262 -25.81 -26.09 9.45
N THR A 263 -26.71 -25.38 8.77
CA THR A 263 -26.47 -24.78 7.46
C THR A 263 -26.58 -23.26 7.52
N PHE A 264 -25.78 -22.59 6.69
CA PHE A 264 -25.76 -21.13 6.59
C PHE A 264 -25.55 -20.66 5.15
N ALA A 265 -25.89 -19.40 4.88
CA ALA A 265 -25.54 -18.69 3.65
C ALA A 265 -24.53 -17.58 3.95
N CYS A 266 -23.71 -17.22 2.97
CA CYS A 266 -22.69 -16.17 3.08
C CYS A 266 -22.89 -15.11 1.99
N VAL A 267 -22.85 -13.84 2.39
CA VAL A 267 -23.00 -12.68 1.50
C VAL A 267 -21.87 -11.68 1.79
N GLY A 268 -21.21 -11.19 0.76
CA GLY A 268 -20.27 -10.07 0.84
C GLY A 268 -20.93 -8.75 0.44
N ASP A 269 -20.51 -7.64 1.05
CA ASP A 269 -21.10 -6.31 0.83
C ASP A 269 -20.97 -5.80 -0.63
N THR A 270 -19.95 -6.22 -1.38
CA THR A 270 -19.81 -5.84 -2.81
C THR A 270 -19.99 -6.99 -3.79
N VAL A 271 -19.74 -8.24 -3.39
CA VAL A 271 -19.82 -9.41 -4.29
C VAL A 271 -21.15 -10.15 -4.20
N GLY A 272 -22.02 -9.78 -3.25
CA GLY A 272 -23.30 -10.43 -3.04
C GLY A 272 -23.14 -11.85 -2.47
N SER A 273 -24.10 -12.72 -2.79
CA SER A 273 -24.10 -14.11 -2.30
C SER A 273 -22.96 -14.92 -2.90
N VAL A 274 -22.19 -15.59 -2.05
CA VAL A 274 -21.12 -16.53 -2.44
C VAL A 274 -21.48 -17.98 -2.10
N GLY A 275 -22.78 -18.26 -1.97
CA GLY A 275 -23.29 -19.57 -1.61
C GLY A 275 -23.41 -19.77 -0.10
N GLY A 276 -23.32 -21.03 0.34
CA GLY A 276 -23.52 -21.42 1.73
C GLY A 276 -22.75 -22.67 2.10
N GLY A 277 -22.67 -22.93 3.41
CA GLY A 277 -21.89 -24.03 3.96
C GLY A 277 -22.61 -24.71 5.11
N THR A 278 -21.89 -25.62 5.77
CA THR A 278 -22.40 -26.35 6.96
C THR A 278 -21.40 -26.23 8.11
N THR A 279 -21.87 -26.44 9.35
CA THR A 279 -20.99 -26.45 10.53
C THR A 279 -20.04 -27.65 10.58
N THR A 280 -20.32 -28.70 9.79
CA THR A 280 -19.58 -29.97 9.80
C THR A 280 -18.57 -30.10 8.66
N ALA A 281 -18.46 -29.09 7.79
CA ALA A 281 -17.55 -29.11 6.64
C ALA A 281 -16.78 -27.79 6.52
N GLU A 282 -15.66 -27.84 5.81
CA GLU A 282 -14.95 -26.63 5.42
C GLU A 282 -15.83 -25.77 4.50
N PHE A 283 -15.80 -24.46 4.72
CA PHE A 283 -16.43 -23.48 3.85
C PHE A 283 -15.35 -22.55 3.26
N ALA A 284 -15.17 -22.63 1.95
CA ALA A 284 -14.14 -21.91 1.21
C ALA A 284 -14.73 -21.32 -0.08
N PRO A 285 -15.47 -20.19 -0.01
CA PRO A 285 -16.13 -19.63 -1.19
C PRO A 285 -15.12 -19.17 -2.25
N THR A 286 -15.27 -19.65 -3.47
CA THR A 286 -14.32 -19.43 -4.57
C THR A 286 -14.45 -18.04 -5.18
N HIS A 287 -13.31 -17.37 -5.34
CA HIS A 287 -13.16 -16.17 -6.15
C HIS A 287 -13.13 -16.53 -7.63
N ALA A 288 -14.03 -15.96 -8.44
CA ALA A 288 -14.20 -16.30 -9.86
C ALA A 288 -12.92 -16.09 -10.69
N THR A 289 -12.24 -14.95 -10.54
CA THR A 289 -11.06 -14.59 -11.34
C THR A 289 -9.84 -15.47 -11.08
N TRP A 290 -9.50 -15.73 -9.81
CA TRP A 290 -8.30 -16.47 -9.45
C TRP A 290 -8.52 -17.96 -9.23
N SER A 291 -9.78 -18.41 -9.19
CA SER A 291 -10.13 -19.81 -8.87
C SER A 291 -9.54 -20.29 -7.53
N ARG A 292 -9.43 -19.38 -6.56
CA ARG A 292 -8.95 -19.59 -5.19
C ARG A 292 -9.99 -19.07 -4.20
N PRO A 293 -10.07 -19.60 -2.97
CA PRO A 293 -11.05 -19.12 -2.01
C PRO A 293 -10.77 -17.67 -1.59
N TYR A 294 -11.81 -16.88 -1.32
CA TYR A 294 -11.64 -15.58 -0.66
C TYR A 294 -11.04 -15.75 0.73
N PHE A 295 -11.59 -16.71 1.46
CA PHE A 295 -11.18 -17.15 2.78
C PHE A 295 -11.59 -18.62 2.95
N THR A 296 -11.00 -19.31 3.92
CA THR A 296 -11.29 -20.70 4.26
C THR A 296 -11.61 -20.82 5.74
N PHE A 297 -12.80 -21.31 6.04
CA PHE A 297 -13.25 -21.60 7.39
C PHE A 297 -13.34 -23.11 7.61
N PRO A 298 -12.50 -23.69 8.49
CA PRO A 298 -12.59 -25.12 8.80
C PRO A 298 -13.87 -25.42 9.59
N ALA A 299 -14.31 -26.68 9.58
CA ALA A 299 -15.46 -27.11 10.39
C ALA A 299 -15.27 -26.80 11.89
N SER A 300 -14.02 -26.86 12.37
CA SER A 300 -13.66 -26.53 13.76
C SER A 300 -13.84 -25.07 14.13
N LEU A 301 -14.12 -24.17 13.18
CA LEU A 301 -14.53 -22.80 13.47
C LEU A 301 -15.84 -22.77 14.26
N TRP A 302 -16.74 -23.71 13.98
CA TRP A 302 -18.10 -23.72 14.53
C TRP A 302 -18.17 -24.57 15.80
N GLY A 303 -18.60 -23.97 16.90
CA GLY A 303 -18.92 -24.66 18.15
C GLY A 303 -20.28 -24.25 18.70
N GLY A 304 -20.65 -24.81 19.86
CA GLY A 304 -21.91 -24.49 20.51
C GLY A 304 -23.15 -24.99 19.75
N THR A 305 -24.26 -24.28 19.88
CA THR A 305 -25.54 -24.62 19.21
C THR A 305 -26.05 -23.43 18.40
N TRP A 306 -26.33 -23.67 17.13
CA TRP A 306 -26.79 -22.64 16.19
C TRP A 306 -28.29 -22.78 15.92
N ALA A 307 -28.90 -21.68 15.47
CA ALA A 307 -30.29 -21.64 15.04
C ALA A 307 -30.46 -20.75 13.81
N ALA A 308 -31.56 -20.96 13.08
CA ALA A 308 -31.94 -20.08 11.97
C ALA A 308 -32.00 -18.62 12.44
N GLY A 309 -31.43 -17.71 11.64
CA GLY A 309 -31.35 -16.28 11.94
C GLY A 309 -30.18 -15.88 12.83
N ASN A 310 -29.35 -16.81 13.31
CA ASN A 310 -28.06 -16.44 13.91
C ASN A 310 -27.14 -15.84 12.84
N VAL A 311 -26.38 -14.82 13.22
CA VAL A 311 -25.55 -14.05 12.28
C VAL A 311 -24.13 -13.94 12.80
N LEU A 312 -23.17 -14.14 11.90
CA LEU A 312 -21.77 -13.83 12.08
C LEU A 312 -21.36 -12.82 11.00
N THR A 313 -20.79 -11.69 11.39
CA THR A 313 -20.15 -10.75 10.46
C THR A 313 -18.67 -10.64 10.75
N PHE A 314 -17.88 -10.40 9.71
CA PHE A 314 -16.45 -10.14 9.82
C PHE A 314 -16.00 -9.37 8.58
N ARG A 315 -14.82 -8.77 8.63
CA ARG A 315 -14.23 -8.08 7.48
C ARG A 315 -12.93 -8.77 7.09
N THR A 316 -12.74 -8.97 5.79
CA THR A 316 -11.44 -9.38 5.21
C THR A 316 -10.71 -8.15 4.69
N HIS A 317 -9.40 -8.15 4.86
CA HIS A 317 -8.48 -7.20 4.25
C HIS A 317 -7.53 -7.95 3.31
N PRO A 318 -7.29 -7.46 2.10
CA PRO A 318 -6.33 -8.08 1.19
C PRO A 318 -4.91 -7.92 1.74
N ALA A 319 -3.98 -8.76 1.27
CA ALA A 319 -2.55 -8.58 1.47
C ALA A 319 -2.03 -7.41 0.62
N ALA A 320 -2.52 -6.20 0.85
CA ALA A 320 -2.19 -5.04 0.03
C ALA A 320 -2.18 -3.73 0.80
N PHE A 321 -1.26 -2.83 0.41
CA PHE A 321 -1.15 -1.49 0.95
C PHE A 321 -1.62 -0.44 -0.07
N PRO A 322 -2.59 0.42 0.28
CA PRO A 322 -3.06 1.49 -0.60
C PRO A 322 -2.05 2.63 -0.66
N VAL A 323 -1.74 3.08 -1.88
CA VAL A 323 -0.88 4.24 -2.14
C VAL A 323 -1.57 5.15 -3.15
N TRP A 324 -1.54 6.44 -2.89
CA TRP A 324 -1.93 7.43 -3.87
C TRP A 324 -0.72 8.10 -4.49
N GLU A 325 -0.80 8.35 -5.79
CA GLU A 325 0.14 9.16 -6.55
C GLU A 325 -0.55 10.47 -6.93
N LYS A 326 0.09 11.60 -6.62
CA LYS A 326 -0.27 12.94 -7.13
C LYS A 326 0.74 13.32 -8.20
N ARG A 327 0.29 13.42 -9.44
CA ARG A 327 1.08 13.96 -10.55
C ARG A 327 0.76 15.43 -10.75
N ILE A 328 1.79 16.26 -10.76
CA ILE A 328 1.72 17.69 -10.99
C ILE A 328 2.43 17.98 -12.31
N THR A 329 1.72 18.55 -13.26
CA THR A 329 2.28 19.12 -14.48
C THR A 329 2.27 20.64 -14.28
N PRO A 330 3.42 21.29 -14.08
CA PRO A 330 3.47 22.75 -14.06
C PRO A 330 3.03 23.37 -15.40
N PRO A 331 2.59 24.63 -15.42
CA PRO A 331 2.41 25.36 -16.66
C PRO A 331 3.72 25.46 -17.45
N ASN A 332 3.62 25.38 -18.78
CA ASN A 332 4.74 25.38 -19.72
C ASN A 332 5.69 24.17 -19.64
N THR A 333 5.21 23.02 -19.13
CA THR A 333 6.00 21.78 -19.14
C THR A 333 6.28 21.31 -20.58
N GLY A 334 7.54 20.91 -20.84
CA GLY A 334 7.95 20.39 -22.14
C GLY A 334 7.28 19.05 -22.48
N SER A 335 7.17 18.75 -23.78
CA SER A 335 6.77 17.40 -24.19
C SER A 335 7.98 16.48 -24.09
N LEU A 336 7.87 15.38 -23.35
CA LEU A 336 8.91 14.35 -23.28
C LEU A 336 8.34 12.97 -23.65
N SER A 337 8.97 12.32 -24.63
CA SER A 337 8.74 10.90 -24.89
C SER A 337 9.55 10.07 -23.90
N GLY A 338 8.95 9.00 -23.36
CA GLY A 338 9.62 8.12 -22.40
C GLY A 338 9.68 8.67 -20.96
N ASN A 339 8.83 9.64 -20.63
CA ASN A 339 8.64 10.06 -19.24
C ASN A 339 8.12 8.90 -18.38
N LYS A 340 8.69 8.74 -17.19
CA LYS A 340 8.39 7.63 -16.27
C LYS A 340 8.63 8.05 -14.83
N VAL A 341 7.82 7.51 -13.93
CA VAL A 341 8.10 7.47 -12.50
C VAL A 341 8.44 6.03 -12.12
N ILE A 342 9.36 5.86 -11.18
CA ILE A 342 9.69 4.53 -10.63
C ILE A 342 9.32 4.56 -9.15
N ILE A 343 8.44 3.64 -8.74
CA ILE A 343 8.11 3.40 -7.34
C ILE A 343 8.90 2.17 -6.90
N GLY A 344 9.73 2.34 -5.88
CA GLY A 344 10.50 1.27 -5.28
C GLY A 344 9.79 0.68 -4.06
N ILE A 345 9.94 -0.63 -3.89
CA ILE A 345 9.48 -1.37 -2.72
C ILE A 345 10.69 -2.12 -2.16
N SER A 346 10.99 -1.90 -0.88
CA SER A 346 12.00 -2.64 -0.13
C SER A 346 11.31 -3.32 1.03
N ALA A 347 11.55 -4.62 1.21
CA ALA A 347 10.88 -5.42 2.24
C ALA A 347 11.63 -6.74 2.44
N GLU A 348 11.23 -7.50 3.46
CA GLU A 348 11.69 -8.86 3.69
C GLU A 348 10.52 -9.86 3.69
N SER A 349 10.82 -11.13 3.40
CA SER A 349 9.86 -12.22 3.55
C SER A 349 9.90 -12.73 4.99
N GLU A 350 8.74 -13.12 5.53
CA GLU A 350 8.69 -13.85 6.82
C GLU A 350 9.39 -15.22 6.79
#